data_AF-A0A847LWH4-F1
#
_entry.id   AF-A0A847LWH4-F1
#
_cell.length_a   1.000
_cell.length_b   1.000
_cell.length_c   1.000
_cell.angle_alpha   90.00
_cell.angle_beta   90.00
_cell.angle_gamma   90.00
#
_symmetry.space_group_name_H-M   'P 1'
#
loop_
_entity.id
_entity.type
_entity.pdbx_description
1 polymer ?
#
loop_
_entity_poly.entity_id
_entity_poly.type
_entity_poly.pdbx_seq_one_letter_code
_entity_poly.pdbx_strand_id
1 'polypeptide(L)'
;MKKIIQDIFTLFVWIFSVLLLSWSLIWFTSGICTSSLIKACNAELKKQGSTQSVNEESLSNRTALPMPVASSLGMSMNLVFIDKTGHIGNLYPLSSSSKAINSATASEIMDFYVALILSNPVLNKKRNN
;
A
#
# COMPACT_ATOMS: atom_id res chain seq x y z
N MET A 1 -18.30 -46.51 -12.64
CA MET A 1 -18.05 -45.29 -13.42
C MET A 1 -18.85 -44.08 -12.93
N LYS A 2 -20.19 -44.13 -12.80
CA LYS A 2 -21.01 -42.97 -12.37
C LYS A 2 -20.59 -42.36 -11.01
N LYS A 3 -20.33 -43.19 -9.99
CA LYS A 3 -19.90 -42.72 -8.66
C LYS A 3 -18.54 -41.99 -8.68
N ILE A 4 -17.55 -42.56 -9.39
CA ILE A 4 -16.21 -41.97 -9.52
C ILE A 4 -16.28 -40.59 -10.20
N ILE A 5 -17.10 -40.45 -11.24
CA ILE A 5 -17.29 -39.15 -11.93
C ILE A 5 -17.95 -38.13 -10.99
N GLN A 6 -18.90 -38.56 -10.17
CA GLN A 6 -19.60 -37.71 -9.20
C GLN A 6 -18.67 -37.26 -8.06
N ASP A 7 -17.77 -38.13 -7.60
CA ASP A 7 -16.76 -37.81 -6.58
C ASP A 7 -15.72 -36.81 -7.12
N ILE A 8 -15.24 -37.02 -8.36
CA ILE A 8 -14.32 -36.09 -9.04
C ILE A 8 -14.97 -34.72 -9.21
N PHE A 9 -16.24 -34.68 -9.62
CA PHE A 9 -16.97 -33.42 -9.80
C PHE A 9 -17.13 -32.68 -8.47
N THR A 10 -17.46 -33.40 -7.39
CA THR A 10 -17.57 -32.83 -6.05
C THR A 10 -16.24 -32.24 -5.58
N LEU A 11 -15.13 -32.93 -5.84
CA LEU A 11 -13.79 -32.48 -5.49
C LEU A 11 -13.39 -31.22 -6.27
N PHE A 12 -13.74 -31.15 -7.56
CA PHE A 12 -13.55 -29.95 -8.38
C PHE A 12 -14.34 -28.74 -7.86
N VAL A 13 -15.60 -28.93 -7.48
CA VAL A 13 -16.44 -27.88 -6.89
C VAL A 13 -15.84 -27.36 -5.59
N TRP A 14 -15.29 -28.25 -4.75
CA TRP A 14 -14.60 -27.87 -3.53
C TRP A 14 -13.35 -27.05 -3.81
N ILE A 15 -12.48 -27.48 -4.73
CA ILE A 15 -11.28 -26.73 -5.12
C ILE A 15 -11.66 -25.34 -5.64
N PHE A 16 -12.66 -25.25 -6.50
CA PHE A 16 -13.12 -23.98 -7.06
C PHE A 16 -13.68 -23.05 -5.98
N SER A 17 -14.44 -23.60 -5.02
CA SER A 17 -14.97 -22.84 -3.89
C SER A 17 -13.87 -22.29 -2.99
N VAL A 18 -12.83 -23.09 -2.70
CA VAL A 18 -11.68 -22.63 -1.92
C VAL A 18 -10.94 -21.53 -2.65
N LEU A 19 -10.72 -21.66 -3.96
CA LEU A 19 -10.04 -20.63 -4.76
C LEU A 19 -10.82 -19.31 -4.79
N LEU A 20 -12.14 -19.36 -4.97
CA LEU A 20 -13.00 -18.17 -4.93
C LEU A 20 -12.99 -17.47 -3.57
N LEU A 21 -13.09 -18.24 -2.48
CA LEU A 21 -13.05 -17.69 -1.12
C LEU A 21 -11.67 -17.08 -0.81
N SER A 22 -10.59 -17.72 -1.24
CA SER A 22 -9.23 -17.21 -1.10
C SER A 22 -9.06 -15.87 -1.83
N TRP A 23 -9.54 -15.79 -3.06
CA TRP A 23 -9.51 -14.56 -3.86
C TRP A 23 -10.30 -13.42 -3.22
N SER A 24 -11.52 -13.72 -2.74
CA SER A 24 -12.37 -12.77 -2.04
C SER A 24 -11.71 -12.24 -0.77
N LEU A 25 -11.07 -13.11 0.03
CA LEU A 25 -10.33 -12.70 1.22
C LEU A 25 -9.20 -11.73 0.89
N ILE A 26 -8.42 -11.99 -0.17
CA ILE A 26 -7.34 -11.10 -0.59
C ILE A 26 -7.90 -9.73 -0.99
N TRP A 27 -9.03 -9.71 -1.70
CA TRP A 27 -9.66 -8.46 -2.12
C TRP A 27 -10.20 -7.65 -0.92
N PHE A 28 -10.97 -8.29 -0.02
CA PHE A 28 -11.50 -7.64 1.17
C PHE A 28 -10.40 -7.14 2.12
N THR A 29 -9.36 -7.95 2.34
CA THR A 29 -8.24 -7.56 3.21
C THR A 29 -7.45 -6.40 2.61
N SER A 30 -7.30 -6.32 1.28
CA SER A 30 -6.63 -5.20 0.62
C SER A 30 -7.35 -3.87 0.85
N GLY A 31 -8.68 -3.80 0.69
CA GLY A 31 -9.47 -2.60 0.92
C GLY A 31 -9.41 -2.10 2.37
N ILE A 32 -9.57 -3.03 3.33
CA ILE A 32 -9.49 -2.75 4.76
C ILE A 32 -8.10 -2.23 5.16
N CYS A 33 -7.04 -2.80 4.59
CA CYS A 33 -5.67 -2.40 4.88
C CYS A 33 -5.41 -0.94 4.48
N THR A 34 -5.86 -0.54 3.29
CA THR A 34 -5.71 0.84 2.79
C THR A 34 -6.45 1.86 3.65
N SER A 35 -7.71 1.57 4.03
CA SER A 35 -8.49 2.48 4.89
C SER A 35 -7.90 2.60 6.30
N SER A 36 -7.43 1.49 6.87
CA SER A 36 -6.75 1.48 8.17
C SER A 36 -5.46 2.30 8.16
N LEU A 37 -4.64 2.17 7.11
CA LEU A 37 -3.42 2.95 6.93
C LEU A 37 -3.71 4.45 6.82
N ILE A 38 -4.75 4.84 6.08
CA ILE A 38 -5.15 6.25 5.94
C ILE A 38 -5.63 6.80 7.29
N LYS A 39 -6.40 6.03 8.06
CA LYS A 39 -6.83 6.43 9.41
C LYS A 39 -5.64 6.62 10.36
N ALA A 40 -4.70 5.67 10.38
CA ALA A 40 -3.48 5.77 11.19
C ALA A 40 -2.65 7.00 10.80
N CYS A 41 -2.51 7.24 9.50
CA CYS A 41 -1.84 8.41 8.96
C CYS A 41 -2.49 9.73 9.41
N ASN A 42 -3.82 9.84 9.28
CA ASN A 42 -4.55 11.04 9.68
C ASN A 42 -4.47 11.27 11.21
N ALA A 43 -4.45 10.20 12.00
CA ALA A 43 -4.25 10.31 13.45
C ALA A 43 -2.86 10.89 13.79
N GLU A 44 -1.80 10.45 13.11
CA GLU A 44 -0.45 10.97 13.31
C GLU A 44 -0.29 12.41 12.79
N LEU A 45 -0.86 12.74 11.62
CA LEU A 45 -0.89 14.12 11.11
C LEU A 45 -1.53 15.08 12.11
N LYS A 46 -2.64 14.66 12.73
CA LYS A 46 -3.31 15.44 13.78
C LYS A 46 -2.43 15.60 15.03
N LYS A 47 -1.75 14.54 15.48
CA LYS A 47 -0.81 14.62 16.62
C LYS A 47 0.34 15.58 16.35
N GLN A 48 0.77 15.69 15.10
CA GLN A 48 1.82 16.61 14.67
C GLN A 48 1.32 18.04 14.41
N GLY A 49 0.03 18.33 14.64
CA GLY A 49 -0.56 19.64 14.41
C GLY A 49 -0.70 20.02 12.93
N SER A 50 -0.65 19.04 12.02
CA SER A 50 -0.83 19.28 10.59
C SER A 50 -2.29 19.61 10.27
N THR A 51 -2.52 20.57 9.38
CA THR A 51 -3.84 20.89 8.81
C THR A 51 -4.16 20.02 7.59
N GLN A 52 -3.21 19.21 7.12
CA GLN A 52 -3.40 18.31 5.99
C GLN A 52 -4.11 17.03 6.42
N SER A 53 -5.03 16.54 5.58
CA SER A 53 -5.66 15.23 5.70
C SER A 53 -5.51 14.44 4.40
N VAL A 54 -5.40 13.13 4.53
CA VAL A 54 -5.40 12.19 3.43
C VAL A 54 -6.83 11.67 3.25
N ASN A 55 -7.44 11.94 2.09
CA ASN A 55 -8.81 11.51 1.75
C ASN A 55 -8.82 10.37 0.71
N GLU A 56 -9.64 9.34 0.98
CA GLU A 56 -9.86 8.16 0.12
C GLU A 56 -10.42 8.51 -1.27
N GLU A 57 -11.12 9.63 -1.45
CA GLU A 57 -11.67 10.02 -2.76
C GLU A 57 -10.62 10.54 -3.76
N SER A 58 -9.50 11.07 -3.26
CA SER A 58 -8.39 11.57 -4.11
C SER A 58 -7.52 10.44 -4.70
N LEU A 59 -7.88 9.20 -4.41
CA LEU A 59 -7.03 8.01 -4.55
C LEU A 59 -7.41 7.06 -5.67
N SER A 60 -8.52 7.31 -6.39
CA SER A 60 -9.02 6.40 -7.44
C SER A 60 -8.01 6.13 -8.57
N ASN A 61 -7.03 7.03 -8.77
CA ASN A 61 -5.98 6.90 -9.78
C ASN A 61 -4.55 6.84 -9.21
N ARG A 62 -4.39 6.62 -7.89
CA ARG A 62 -3.07 6.60 -7.24
C ARG A 62 -2.87 5.32 -6.45
N THR A 63 -1.66 4.80 -6.48
CA THR A 63 -1.28 3.64 -5.68
C THR A 63 -0.74 4.11 -4.33
N ALA A 64 -1.43 3.76 -3.25
CA ALA A 64 -1.03 4.01 -1.87
C ALA A 64 -0.03 2.95 -1.41
N LEU A 65 1.14 3.36 -0.91
CA LEU A 65 2.18 2.43 -0.45
C LEU A 65 2.88 2.96 0.80
N PRO A 66 3.26 2.07 1.73
CA PRO A 66 4.22 2.42 2.76
C PRO A 66 5.62 2.53 2.15
N MET A 67 6.34 3.59 2.49
CA MET A 67 7.70 3.89 2.10
C MET A 67 8.54 4.11 3.36
N PRO A 68 9.54 3.25 3.64
CA PRO A 68 10.48 3.50 4.70
C PRO A 68 11.44 4.62 4.28
N VAL A 69 11.79 5.48 5.22
CA VAL A 69 12.73 6.56 5.04
C VAL A 69 13.72 6.53 6.21
N ALA A 70 15.01 6.60 5.91
CA ALA A 70 16.07 6.56 6.90
C ALA A 70 16.91 7.83 6.86
N SER A 71 17.30 8.31 8.04
CA SER A 71 18.25 9.42 8.19
C SER A 71 19.15 9.19 9.40
N SER A 72 20.05 10.15 9.65
CA SER A 72 20.89 10.17 10.85
C SER A 72 20.08 10.21 12.16
N LEU A 73 18.81 10.61 12.10
CA LEU A 73 17.90 10.65 13.26
C LEU A 73 17.12 9.34 13.48
N GLY A 74 17.26 8.36 12.59
CA GLY A 74 16.60 7.06 12.68
C GLY A 74 15.75 6.73 11.45
N MET A 75 14.75 5.86 11.65
CA MET A 75 13.86 5.39 10.59
C MET A 75 12.42 5.84 10.80
N SER A 76 11.76 6.20 9.71
CA SER A 76 10.36 6.58 9.63
C SER A 76 9.66 5.71 8.59
N MET A 77 8.38 5.43 8.84
CA MET A 77 7.50 4.87 7.82
C MET A 77 6.54 5.96 7.37
N ASN A 78 6.42 6.14 6.06
CA ASN A 78 5.54 7.13 5.45
C ASN A 78 4.56 6.44 4.51
N LEU A 79 3.32 6.92 4.46
CA LEU A 79 2.39 6.63 3.39
C LEU A 79 2.70 7.56 2.22
N VAL A 80 2.87 7.00 1.03
CA VAL A 80 3.08 7.74 -0.21
C VAL A 80 2.06 7.35 -1.25
N PHE A 81 1.79 8.29 -2.16
CA PHE A 81 0.91 8.08 -3.29
C PHE A 81 1.67 8.24 -4.58
N ILE A 82 1.60 7.21 -5.41
CA ILE A 82 2.24 7.18 -6.72
C ILE A 82 1.15 7.29 -7.78
N ASP A 83 1.28 8.28 -8.65
CA ASP A 83 0.38 8.41 -9.79
C ASP A 83 0.85 7.59 -11.00
N LYS A 84 0.06 7.62 -12.08
CA LYS A 84 0.35 6.89 -13.32
C LYS A 84 1.62 7.37 -14.02
N THR A 85 2.06 8.60 -13.78
CA THR A 85 3.30 9.15 -14.35
C THR A 85 4.55 8.74 -13.57
N GLY A 86 4.36 8.05 -12.43
CA GLY A 86 5.45 7.69 -11.53
C GLY A 86 5.87 8.82 -10.59
N HIS A 87 5.10 9.91 -10.53
CA HIS A 87 5.33 10.95 -9.55
C HIS A 87 4.89 10.46 -8.17
N ILE A 88 5.80 10.54 -7.20
CA ILE A 88 5.54 10.29 -5.79
C ILE A 88 5.20 11.63 -5.15
N GLY A 89 3.98 11.74 -4.63
CA GLY A 89 3.52 12.94 -3.94
C GLY A 89 4.14 13.13 -2.55
N ASN A 90 3.44 13.84 -1.67
CA ASN A 90 3.92 14.11 -0.32
C ASN A 90 4.18 12.83 0.49
N LEU A 91 5.20 12.89 1.37
CA LEU A 91 5.44 11.90 2.40
C LEU A 91 4.48 12.14 3.57
N TYR A 92 3.53 11.23 3.77
CA TYR A 92 2.61 11.32 4.89
C TYR A 92 3.07 10.44 6.05
N PRO A 93 3.40 11.00 7.21
CA PRO A 93 3.99 10.25 8.30
C PRO A 93 3.03 9.23 8.93
N LEU A 94 3.53 8.02 9.18
CA LEU A 94 2.85 6.98 9.97
C LEU A 94 3.41 6.85 11.40
N SER A 95 4.35 7.71 11.79
CA SER A 95 4.84 7.81 13.18
C SER A 95 5.08 9.25 13.61
N SER A 96 5.05 9.49 14.92
CA SER A 96 5.19 10.82 15.53
C SER A 96 6.56 11.48 15.30
N SER A 97 7.64 10.71 15.17
CA SER A 97 9.00 11.20 14.89
C SER A 97 9.29 11.44 13.40
N SER A 98 8.37 11.04 12.53
CA SER A 98 8.59 11.03 11.07
C SER A 98 8.91 12.40 10.49
N LYS A 99 8.31 13.49 10.98
CA LYS A 99 8.58 14.84 10.44
C LYS A 99 10.05 15.24 10.56
N ALA A 100 10.66 14.99 11.73
CA ALA A 100 12.06 15.29 11.97
C ALA A 100 12.97 14.37 11.13
N ILE A 101 12.65 13.08 11.10
CA ILE A 101 13.41 12.08 10.32
C ILE A 101 13.38 12.40 8.82
N ASN A 102 12.19 12.70 8.27
CA ASN A 102 11.99 13.05 6.87
C ASN A 102 12.75 14.34 6.51
N SER A 103 12.72 15.36 7.38
CA SER A 103 13.42 16.63 7.15
C SER A 103 14.95 16.47 7.22
N ALA A 104 15.43 15.51 8.01
CA ALA A 104 16.86 15.19 8.14
C ALA A 104 17.35 14.17 7.09
N THR A 105 16.46 13.65 6.25
CA THR A 105 16.83 12.69 5.22
C THR A 105 17.53 13.40 4.06
N ALA A 106 18.71 12.90 3.69
CA ALA A 106 19.43 13.40 2.53
C ALA A 106 18.64 13.14 1.24
N SER A 107 18.67 14.08 0.30
CA SER A 107 17.95 13.97 -0.98
C SER A 107 18.33 12.72 -1.76
N GLU A 108 19.60 12.33 -1.74
CA GLU A 108 20.13 11.16 -2.45
C GLU A 108 19.53 9.85 -1.91
N ILE A 109 19.27 9.79 -0.60
CA ILE A 109 18.61 8.65 0.04
C ILE A 109 17.14 8.61 -0.37
N MET A 110 16.49 9.78 -0.44
CA MET A 110 15.11 9.88 -0.92
C MET A 110 15.00 9.42 -2.38
N ASP A 111 15.89 9.89 -3.24
CA ASP A 111 15.95 9.51 -4.65
C ASP A 111 16.18 8.01 -4.82
N PHE A 112 17.03 7.40 -3.99
CA PHE A 112 17.24 5.95 -3.97
C PHE A 112 15.94 5.19 -3.66
N TYR A 113 15.19 5.58 -2.62
CA TYR A 113 13.93 4.92 -2.28
C TYR A 113 12.87 5.13 -3.37
N VAL A 114 12.79 6.33 -3.95
CA VAL A 114 11.91 6.63 -5.08
C VAL A 114 12.24 5.71 -6.25
N ALA A 115 13.52 5.64 -6.66
CA ALA A 115 13.96 4.77 -7.74
C ALA A 115 13.63 3.30 -7.47
N LEU A 116 13.88 2.82 -6.24
CA LEU A 116 13.58 1.44 -5.84
C LEU A 116 12.08 1.12 -6.01
N ILE A 117 11.21 2.01 -5.53
CA ILE A 117 9.75 1.84 -5.62
C ILE A 117 9.28 1.90 -7.08
N LEU A 118 9.77 2.88 -7.86
CA LEU A 118 9.36 3.06 -9.25
C LEU A 118 9.86 1.95 -10.18
N SER A 119 11.00 1.34 -9.85
CA SER A 119 11.58 0.20 -10.58
C SER A 119 10.84 -1.13 -10.33
N ASN A 120 9.96 -1.20 -9.33
CA ASN A 120 9.24 -2.42 -9.01
C ASN A 120 8.27 -2.83 -10.16
N PRO A 121 8.44 -4.02 -10.76
CA PRO A 121 7.67 -4.43 -11.93
C PRO A 121 6.18 -4.68 -11.63
N VAL A 122 5.85 -5.11 -10.40
CA VAL A 122 4.46 -5.34 -9.97
C VAL A 122 3.74 -4.01 -9.83
N LEU A 123 4.39 -3.02 -9.21
CA LEU A 123 3.84 -1.67 -9.09
C LEU A 123 3.73 -0.99 -10.45
N ASN A 124 4.72 -1.19 -11.33
CA ASN A 124 4.68 -0.65 -12.68
C ASN A 124 3.47 -1.19 -13.48
N LYS A 125 3.21 -2.50 -13.40
CA LYS A 125 2.03 -3.11 -14.03
C LYS A 125 0.72 -2.56 -13.46
N LYS A 126 0.66 -2.32 -12.14
CA LYS A 126 -0.54 -1.75 -11.49
C LYS A 126 -0.80 -0.30 -11.87
N ARG A 127 0.24 0.50 -12.18
CA ARG A 127 0.08 1.89 -12.66
C ARG A 127 -0.42 1.99 -14.11
N ASN A 128 -0.01 1.04 -14.95
CA ASN A 128 -0.26 1.07 -16.40
C ASN A 128 -1.52 0.30 -16.84
N ASN A 129 -2.18 -0.40 -15.91
CA ASN A 129 -3.50 -1.00 -16.10
C ASN A 129 -4.61 -0.04 -15.66
#